data_AF-A0A0H4QCR5-F1
#
_entry.id   AF-A0A0H4QCR5-F1
#
_cell.length_a   1.000
_cell.length_b   1.000
_cell.length_c   1.000
_cell.angle_alpha   90.00
_cell.angle_beta   90.00
_cell.angle_gamma   90.00
#
_symmetry.space_group_name_H-M   'P 1'
#
loop_
_entity.id
_entity.type
_entity.pdbx_description
1 polymer ?
#
loop_
_entity_poly.entity_id
_entity_poly.type
_entity_poly.pdbx_seq_one_letter_code
_entity_poly.pdbx_strand_id
1 'polypeptide(L)' 'MNFKSIYKEHMSRIFEDQQHSIEKTIAYVIKHEMQLPNEFALARRHLTEREKNELIIDIILPF' A
#
# COMPACT_ATOMS: atom_id res chain seq x y z
N MET A 1 0.51 17.30 1.53
CA MET A 1 0.32 15.94 0.95
C MET A 1 0.35 14.94 2.09
N ASN A 2 -0.71 14.17 2.31
CA ASN A 2 -0.76 13.20 3.41
C ASN A 2 -0.31 11.83 2.89
N PHE A 3 0.99 11.54 3.02
CA PHE A 3 1.58 10.30 2.51
C PHE A 3 0.97 9.04 3.14
N LYS A 4 0.57 9.10 4.42
CA LYS A 4 -0.10 7.97 5.08
C LYS A 4 -1.46 7.66 4.45
N SER A 5 -2.27 8.69 4.22
CA SER A 5 -3.58 8.53 3.57
C SER A 5 -3.45 8.01 2.13
N ILE A 6 -2.53 8.58 1.34
CA ILE A 6 -2.29 8.13 -0.04
C ILE A 6 -1.83 6.68 -0.05
N TYR A 7 -0.87 6.33 0.80
CA TYR A 7 -0.40 4.95 0.90
C TYR A 7 -1.51 3.98 1.30
N LYS A 8 -2.30 4.33 2.32
CA LYS A 8 -3.42 3.52 2.81
C LYS A 8 -4.48 3.33 1.73
N GLU A 9 -4.89 4.39 1.05
CA GLU A 9 -5.92 4.36 0.01
C GLU A 9 -5.52 3.43 -1.15
N HIS A 10 -4.31 3.60 -1.68
CA HIS A 10 -3.82 2.77 -2.78
C HIS A 10 -3.58 1.32 -2.37
N MET A 11 -2.99 1.07 -1.20
CA MET A 11 -2.82 -0.30 -0.70
C MET A 11 -4.16 -0.98 -0.43
N SER A 12 -5.17 -0.26 0.06
CA SER A 12 -6.51 -0.82 0.29
C SER A 12 -7.17 -1.23 -1.02
N ARG A 13 -7.11 -0.38 -2.05
CA ARG A 13 -7.63 -0.73 -3.39
C ARG A 13 -6.95 -1.96 -3.97
N ILE A 14 -5.62 -2.01 -3.93
CA ILE A 14 -4.87 -3.18 -4.41
C ILE A 14 -5.24 -4.41 -3.59
N PHE A 15 -5.40 -4.28 -2.27
CA PHE A 15 -5.81 -5.38 -1.40
C PHE A 15 -7.19 -5.92 -1.77
N GLU A 16 -8.17 -5.06 -2.03
CA GLU A 16 -9.49 -5.43 -2.55
C GLU A 16 -9.38 -6.12 -3.92
N ASP A 17 -8.64 -5.55 -4.87
CA ASP A 17 -8.40 -6.13 -6.21
C ASP A 17 -7.73 -7.50 -6.15
N GLN A 18 -6.87 -7.72 -5.16
CA GLN A 18 -6.19 -8.99 -4.89
C GLN A 18 -6.99 -9.93 -3.98
N GLN A 19 -8.31 -9.72 -3.87
CA GLN A 19 -9.24 -10.57 -3.11
C GLN A 19 -8.86 -10.68 -1.64
N HIS A 20 -8.42 -9.58 -1.02
CA HIS A 20 -8.00 -9.51 0.37
C HIS A 20 -6.82 -10.44 0.70
N SER A 21 -5.95 -10.73 -0.28
CA SER A 21 -4.72 -11.50 -0.06
C SER A 21 -3.51 -10.58 0.05
N ILE A 22 -2.91 -10.52 1.25
CA ILE A 22 -1.74 -9.66 1.50
C ILE A 22 -0.51 -10.11 0.70
N GLU A 23 -0.32 -11.42 0.53
CA GLU A 23 0.77 -11.97 -0.29
C GLU A 23 0.66 -11.52 -1.75
N LYS A 24 -0.53 -11.66 -2.35
CA LYS A 24 -0.79 -11.18 -3.71
C LYS A 24 -0.66 -9.66 -3.82
N THR A 25 -1.09 -8.93 -2.80
CA THR A 25 -0.98 -7.45 -2.75
C THR A 25 0.47 -7.00 -2.79
N ILE A 26 1.33 -7.56 -1.94
CA ILE A 26 2.77 -7.25 -1.93
C ILE A 26 3.41 -7.65 -3.26
N ALA A 27 3.10 -8.84 -3.77
CA ALA A 27 3.61 -9.30 -5.05
C ALA A 27 3.18 -8.38 -6.22
N TYR A 28 1.93 -7.90 -6.22
CA TYR A 28 1.42 -6.96 -7.21
C TYR A 28 2.19 -5.64 -7.18
N VAL A 29 2.37 -5.05 -5.99
CA VAL A 29 3.09 -3.77 -5.80
C VAL A 29 4.54 -3.87 -6.25
N ILE A 30 5.22 -4.99 -5.99
CA ILE A 30 6.59 -5.23 -6.44
C ILE A 30 6.64 -5.41 -7.96
N LYS A 31 5.75 -6.24 -8.52
CA LYS A 31 5.74 -6.55 -9.96
C LYS A 31 5.40 -5.34 -10.83
N HIS A 32 4.55 -4.44 -10.35
CA HIS A 32 4.05 -3.29 -11.11
C HIS A 32 4.67 -1.96 -10.66
N GLU A 33 5.82 -1.97 -9.98
CA GLU A 33 6.40 -0.77 -9.36
C GLU A 33 6.51 0.44 -10.32
N MET A 34 6.88 0.20 -11.58
CA MET A 34 7.00 1.25 -12.60
C MET A 34 5.67 1.78 -13.15
N GLN A 35 4.57 1.08 -12.90
CA GLN A 35 3.21 1.41 -13.37
C GLN A 35 2.35 2.00 -12.25
N LEU A 36 2.87 2.04 -11.02
CA LEU A 36 2.16 2.62 -9.88
C LEU A 36 1.98 4.13 -10.05
N PRO A 37 0.88 4.70 -9.55
CA PRO A 37 0.68 6.14 -9.53
C PRO A 37 1.86 6.87 -8.87
N ASN A 38 2.31 7.98 -9.48
CA ASN A 38 3.47 8.74 -9.00
C ASN A 38 3.32 9.17 -7.52
N GLU A 39 2.10 9.52 -7.10
CA GLU A 39 1.79 9.89 -5.72
C GLU A 39 1.97 8.73 -4.74
N PHE A 40 1.62 7.50 -5.14
CA PHE A 40 1.77 6.30 -4.34
C PHE A 40 3.25 5.90 -4.25
N ALA A 41 3.97 5.95 -5.37
CA ALA A 41 5.42 5.74 -5.39
C ALA A 41 6.15 6.74 -4.49
N LEU A 42 5.74 8.02 -4.51
CA LEU A 42 6.31 9.04 -3.64
C LEU A 42 6.00 8.78 -2.16
N ALA A 43 4.75 8.44 -1.83
CA ALA A 43 4.35 8.07 -0.47
C ALA A 43 5.14 6.87 0.06
N ARG A 44 5.29 5.82 -0.75
CA ARG A 44 6.04 4.61 -0.41
C ARG A 44 7.54 4.89 -0.20
N ARG A 45 8.11 5.89 -0.88
CA ARG A 45 9.51 6.32 -0.65
C ARG A 45 9.68 7.18 0.59
N HIS A 46 8.67 7.98 0.96
CA HIS A 46 8.77 8.92 2.08
C HIS A 46 8.47 8.27 3.44
N LEU A 47 7.56 7.29 3.46
CA LEU A 47 7.23 6.56 4.69
C LEU A 47 8.37 5.62 5.09
N THR A 48 8.57 5.51 6.40
CA THR A 48 9.46 4.49 6.98
C THR A 48 8.85 3.10 6.86
N GLU A 49 9.69 2.06 6.98
CA GLU A 49 9.20 0.66 7.01
C GLU A 49 8.21 0.43 8.16
N ARG A 50 8.46 1.07 9.32
CA ARG A 50 7.53 1.01 10.46
C ARG A 50 6.15 1.55 10.10
N GLU A 51 6.09 2.74 9.50
CA GLU A 51 4.81 3.36 9.13
C GLU A 51 4.07 2.56 8.05
N LYS A 52 4.78 1.98 7.09
CA LYS A 52 4.18 1.09 6.09
C LYS A 52 3.58 -0.14 6.76
N ASN A 53 4.30 -0.76 7.68
CA ASN A 53 3.82 -1.94 8.41
C ASN A 53 2.59 -1.63 9.27
N GLU A 54 2.60 -0.51 10.00
CA GLU A 54 1.44 -0.04 10.78
C GLU A 54 0.21 0.16 9.88
N LEU A 55 0.37 0.79 8.71
CA LEU A 55 -0.72 0.98 7.75
C LEU A 55 -1.18 -0.33 7.10
N ILE A 56 -0.27 -1.25 6.79
CA ILE A 56 -0.63 -2.57 6.27
C ILE A 56 -1.48 -3.32 7.29
N ILE A 57 -1.07 -3.34 8.57
CA ILE A 57 -1.83 -3.97 9.66
C ILE A 57 -3.25 -3.39 9.75
N ASP A 58 -3.37 -2.07 9.71
CA ASP A 58 -4.65 -1.34 9.72
C ASP A 58 -5.55 -1.67 8.51
N ILE A 59 -4.96 -2.06 7.36
CA ILE A 59 -5.72 -2.52 6.18
C ILE A 59 -6.17 -3.99 6.32
N ILE A 60 -5.30 -4.88 6.79
CA ILE A 60 -5.60 -6.32 6.86
C ILE A 60 -6.50 -6.68 8.05
N LEU A 61 -6.48 -5.88 9.11
CA LEU A 61 -7.21 -6.08 10.34
C LEU A 61 -7.91 -4.78 10.75
N PRO A 62 -8.94 -4.34 10.00
CA PRO A 62 -9.73 -3.19 10.39
C PRO A 62 -10.53 -3.57 11.64
N PHE A 63 -10.16 -2.96 12.77
CA PHE A 63 -10.96 -3.02 14.00
C PHE A 63 -12.17 -2.10 13.91
#